data_AF-A0A420ZBH9-F1
#
_entry.id   AF-A0A420ZBH9-F1
#
_cell.length_a   1.000
_cell.length_b   1.000
_cell.length_c   1.000
_cell.angle_alpha   90.00
_cell.angle_beta   90.00
_cell.angle_gamma   90.00
#
_symmetry.space_group_name_H-M   'P 1'
#
loop_
_entity.id
_entity.type
_entity.pdbx_description
1 polymer ?
#
loop_
_entity_poly.entity_id
_entity_poly.type
_entity_poly.pdbx_seq_one_letter_code
_entity_poly.pdbx_strand_id
1 'polypeptide(L)'
;MLKNFNLKIETSLIDRIKEEAKTRGISQKELIQKALEHFFVCSKAEENPSLKEIITLYKGKCAKCGKTINIGERALWGKTKEGSILICTSCQINSETDKDIVKRLVKRQRLERQIKALRNQLKTLLVKYEEYDFINNVQRALDLIAQEHKFFMEYQSQLCSLGIKGEIERIDEMINMLRKVMAFLKDFENYYEQKIRVKVRGRLKNAF
;
A
#
# COMPACT_ATOMS: atom_id res chain seq x y z
N MET A 1 38.01 -24.13 52.09
CA MET A 1 38.62 -23.02 52.83
C MET A 1 38.48 -21.75 52.02
N LEU A 2 37.56 -20.85 52.40
CA LEU A 2 37.40 -19.55 51.74
C LEU A 2 38.49 -18.62 52.29
N LYS A 3 39.36 -18.10 51.42
CA LYS A 3 40.36 -17.09 51.77
C LYS A 3 39.63 -15.83 52.23
N ASN A 4 39.93 -15.33 53.42
CA ASN A 4 39.41 -14.06 53.93
C ASN A 4 39.99 -12.91 53.10
N PHE A 5 39.24 -12.47 52.09
CA PHE A 5 39.54 -11.22 51.40
C PHE A 5 39.16 -10.06 52.32
N ASN A 6 40.16 -9.35 52.86
CA ASN A 6 39.97 -8.06 53.54
C ASN A 6 39.64 -6.98 52.49
N LEU A 7 38.41 -7.01 51.97
CA LEU A 7 37.89 -5.98 51.09
C LEU A 7 37.53 -4.75 51.95
N LYS A 8 38.38 -3.73 51.92
CA LYS A 8 38.04 -2.41 52.45
C LYS A 8 37.16 -1.69 51.43
N ILE A 9 35.87 -1.60 51.72
CA ILE A 9 34.96 -0.73 50.98
C ILE A 9 35.25 0.71 51.40
N GLU A 10 35.30 1.60 50.42
CA GLU A 10 35.54 3.03 50.64
C GLU A 10 34.47 3.62 51.59
N THR A 11 34.90 4.40 52.58
CA THR A 11 34.03 4.90 53.66
C THR A 11 32.85 5.72 53.14
N SER A 12 33.07 6.50 52.08
CA SER A 12 32.05 7.28 51.38
C SER A 12 30.91 6.40 50.80
N LEU A 13 31.23 5.19 50.36
CA LEU A 13 30.25 4.25 49.82
C LEU A 13 29.40 3.62 50.93
N ILE A 14 30.03 3.32 52.06
CA ILE A 14 29.35 2.76 53.23
C ILE A 14 28.30 3.75 53.76
N ASP A 15 28.63 5.04 53.79
CA ASP A 15 27.71 6.07 54.25
C ASP A 15 26.52 6.24 53.29
N ARG A 16 26.75 6.18 51.97
CA ARG A 16 25.67 6.17 50.97
C ARG A 16 24.77 4.94 51.09
N ILE A 17 25.34 3.75 51.32
CA ILE A 17 24.58 2.51 51.52
C ILE A 17 23.72 2.61 52.79
N LYS A 18 24.23 3.23 53.86
CA LYS A 18 23.50 3.47 55.10
C LYS A 18 22.32 4.43 54.90
N GLU A 19 22.54 5.54 54.21
CA GLU A 19 21.47 6.51 53.92
C GLU A 19 20.38 5.88 53.06
N GLU A 20 20.75 5.17 52.00
CA GLU A 20 19.80 4.51 51.10
C GLU A 20 19.01 3.40 51.81
N ALA A 21 19.66 2.62 52.68
CA ALA A 21 19.02 1.60 53.50
C ALA A 21 18.00 2.21 54.47
N LYS A 22 18.35 3.34 55.11
CA LYS A 22 17.44 4.08 56.00
C LYS A 22 16.23 4.62 55.25
N THR A 23 16.43 5.24 54.09
CA THR A 23 15.34 5.78 53.25
C THR A 23 14.35 4.69 52.83
N ARG A 24 14.84 3.48 52.60
CA ARG A 24 14.04 2.33 52.17
C ARG A 24 13.51 1.47 53.32
N GLY A 25 13.85 1.78 54.57
CA GLY A 25 13.41 1.03 55.74
C GLY A 25 13.90 -0.43 55.79
N ILE A 26 15.04 -0.74 55.17
CA ILE A 26 15.60 -2.10 55.10
C ILE A 26 17.00 -2.15 55.71
N SER A 27 17.47 -3.34 56.09
CA SER A 27 18.83 -3.50 56.61
C SER A 27 19.87 -3.31 55.49
N GLN A 28 21.06 -2.81 55.83
CA GLN A 28 22.17 -2.68 54.87
C GLN A 28 22.50 -4.02 54.19
N LYS A 29 22.42 -5.12 54.94
CA LYS A 29 22.66 -6.47 54.44
C LYS A 29 21.65 -6.86 53.36
N GLU A 30 20.36 -6.59 53.59
CA GLU A 30 19.31 -6.86 52.60
C GLU A 30 19.43 -5.96 51.37
N LEU A 31 19.81 -4.69 51.54
CA LEU A 31 20.04 -3.78 50.42
C LEU A 31 21.18 -4.31 49.52
N ILE A 32 22.30 -4.71 50.14
CA ILE A 32 23.45 -5.26 49.42
C ILE A 32 23.07 -6.58 48.74
N GLN A 33 22.36 -7.47 49.44
CA GLN A 33 21.93 -8.74 48.88
C GLN A 33 21.00 -8.55 47.68
N LYS A 34 19.99 -7.67 47.78
CA LYS A 34 19.11 -7.34 46.66
C LYS A 34 19.84 -6.69 45.50
N ALA A 35 20.83 -5.83 45.78
CA ALA A 35 21.65 -5.21 44.74
C ALA A 35 22.53 -6.23 44.01
N LEU A 36 23.12 -7.19 44.74
CA LEU A 36 23.91 -8.27 44.16
C LEU A 36 23.03 -9.25 43.39
N GLU A 37 21.89 -9.66 43.94
CA GLU A 37 20.90 -10.50 43.23
C GLU A 37 20.44 -9.82 41.95
N HIS A 38 20.09 -8.53 42.00
CA HIS A 38 19.75 -7.74 40.82
C HIS A 38 20.91 -7.67 39.81
N PHE A 39 22.14 -7.47 40.27
CA PHE A 39 23.33 -7.44 39.40
C PHE A 39 23.60 -8.79 38.73
N PHE A 40 23.45 -9.90 39.46
CA PHE A 40 23.62 -11.25 38.89
C PHE A 40 22.46 -11.67 37.98
N VAL A 41 21.25 -11.15 38.21
CA VAL A 41 20.10 -11.33 37.31
C VAL A 41 20.25 -10.46 36.05
N CYS A 42 20.67 -9.21 36.18
CA CYS A 42 20.87 -8.28 35.04
C CYS A 42 22.16 -8.53 34.24
N SER A 43 23.16 -9.22 34.78
CA SER A 43 24.40 -9.56 34.04
C SER A 43 24.17 -10.61 32.94
N LYS A 44 23.01 -11.27 32.91
CA LYS A 44 22.44 -11.79 31.66
C LYS A 44 21.91 -10.60 30.88
N ALA A 45 22.79 -9.88 30.19
CA ALA A 45 22.40 -8.87 29.22
C ALA A 45 21.33 -9.48 28.29
N GLU A 46 20.08 -9.08 28.49
CA GLU A 46 19.09 -9.15 27.44
C GLU A 46 19.70 -8.35 26.29
N GLU A 47 20.19 -9.05 25.26
CA GLU A 47 20.45 -8.44 23.97
C GLU A 47 19.13 -7.78 23.56
N ASN A 48 18.97 -6.50 23.87
CA ASN A 48 17.86 -5.72 23.37
C ASN A 48 17.94 -5.85 21.85
N PRO A 49 17.00 -6.54 21.20
CA PRO A 49 17.11 -6.85 19.80
C PRO A 49 17.16 -5.54 19.04
N SER A 50 18.24 -5.32 18.29
CA SER A 50 18.37 -4.17 17.40
C SER A 50 17.19 -4.15 16.44
N LEU A 51 16.28 -3.22 16.65
CA LEU A 51 15.12 -3.02 15.79
C LEU A 51 15.57 -2.26 14.55
N LYS A 52 15.41 -2.88 13.38
CA LYS A 52 15.71 -2.27 12.08
C LYS A 52 14.41 -1.83 11.41
N GLU A 53 14.39 -0.63 10.83
CA GLU A 53 13.28 -0.21 9.97
C GLU A 53 13.33 -0.99 8.66
N ILE A 54 12.25 -1.69 8.34
CA ILE A 54 12.11 -2.47 7.10
C ILE A 54 10.80 -2.11 6.37
N ILE A 55 10.76 -2.42 5.08
CA ILE A 55 9.52 -2.50 4.31
C ILE A 55 9.08 -3.96 4.32
N THR A 56 7.85 -4.21 4.75
CA THR A 56 7.34 -5.58 4.88
C THR A 56 7.07 -6.22 3.52
N LEU A 57 7.63 -7.41 3.28
CA LEU A 57 7.34 -8.22 2.09
C LEU A 57 6.15 -9.16 2.29
N TYR A 58 5.84 -9.47 3.55
CA TYR A 58 4.77 -10.37 3.95
C TYR A 58 3.85 -9.68 4.94
N LYS A 59 2.57 -10.08 4.97
CA LYS A 59 1.63 -9.60 5.98
C LYS A 59 2.06 -10.11 7.36
N GLY A 60 2.04 -9.22 8.35
CA GLY A 60 2.37 -9.55 9.74
C GLY A 60 1.44 -8.86 10.71
N LYS A 61 1.68 -9.05 12.02
CA LYS A 61 0.99 -8.33 13.09
C LYS A 61 1.98 -7.61 13.96
N CYS A 62 1.60 -6.42 14.43
CA CYS A 62 2.37 -5.67 15.41
C CYS A 62 2.38 -6.43 16.74
N ALA A 63 3.56 -6.73 17.28
CA ALA A 63 3.72 -7.40 18.57
C ALA A 63 3.17 -6.57 19.74
N LYS A 64 3.13 -5.23 19.62
CA LYS A 64 2.68 -4.33 20.71
C LYS A 64 1.18 -4.08 20.73
N CYS A 65 0.51 -4.00 19.57
CA CYS A 65 -0.90 -3.63 19.49
C CYS A 65 -1.78 -4.57 18.65
N GLY A 66 -1.22 -5.65 18.11
CA GLY A 66 -1.94 -6.63 17.30
C GLY A 66 -2.37 -6.15 15.91
N LYS A 67 -2.19 -4.86 15.58
CA LYS A 67 -2.55 -4.30 14.26
C LYS A 67 -1.87 -5.07 13.13
N THR A 68 -2.64 -5.45 12.12
CA THR A 68 -2.12 -6.02 10.88
C THR A 68 -1.26 -5.01 10.14
N ILE A 69 -0.05 -5.42 9.79
CA ILE A 69 0.90 -4.68 8.95
C ILE A 69 0.85 -5.33 7.57
N ASN A 70 0.42 -4.55 6.58
CA ASN A 70 0.26 -5.04 5.21
C ASN A 70 1.59 -5.00 4.43
N ILE A 71 1.69 -5.83 3.39
CA ILE A 71 2.82 -5.80 2.45
C ILE A 71 3.04 -4.37 1.94
N GLY A 72 4.30 -3.93 1.93
CA GLY A 72 4.74 -2.60 1.54
C GLY A 72 4.62 -1.55 2.65
N GLU A 73 4.05 -1.88 3.81
CA GLU A 73 4.06 -1.00 4.98
C GLU A 73 5.39 -1.08 5.71
N ARG A 74 5.81 0.05 6.29
CA ARG A 74 7.01 0.13 7.12
C ARG A 74 6.74 -0.37 8.52
N ALA A 75 7.70 -1.10 9.05
CA ALA A 75 7.68 -1.60 10.42
C ALA A 75 9.11 -1.68 10.97
N LEU A 76 9.24 -1.64 12.29
CA LEU A 76 10.47 -2.06 12.93
C LEU A 76 10.45 -3.58 13.04
N TRP A 77 11.55 -4.21 12.64
CA TRP A 77 11.75 -5.65 12.74
C TRP A 77 12.92 -5.95 13.67
N GLY A 78 12.73 -6.92 14.55
CA GLY A 78 13.77 -7.43 15.44
C GLY A 78 13.77 -8.95 15.46
N LYS A 79 14.96 -9.53 15.62
CA LYS A 79 15.11 -10.96 15.87
C LYS A 79 15.22 -11.18 17.38
N THR A 80 14.36 -12.04 17.93
CA THR A 80 14.33 -12.46 19.34
C THR A 80 14.66 -13.95 19.44
N LYS A 81 14.86 -14.47 20.65
CA LYS A 81 15.11 -15.91 20.89
C LYS A 81 13.94 -16.79 20.44
N GLU A 82 12.72 -16.26 20.49
CA GLU A 82 11.48 -16.99 20.17
C GLU A 82 11.00 -16.79 18.73
N GLY A 83 11.72 -15.99 17.93
CA GLY A 83 11.36 -15.70 16.54
C GLY A 83 11.57 -14.24 16.17
N SER A 84 10.79 -13.74 15.21
CA SER A 84 10.88 -12.35 14.76
C SER A 84 9.70 -11.52 15.23
N ILE A 85 9.97 -10.29 15.67
CA ILE A 85 8.94 -9.33 16.07
C ILE A 85 8.81 -8.22 15.04
N LEU A 86 7.58 -7.72 14.89
CA LEU A 86 7.27 -6.54 14.09
C LEU A 86 6.60 -5.50 14.97
N ILE A 87 6.99 -4.23 14.84
CA ILE A 87 6.36 -3.11 15.53
C ILE A 87 5.87 -2.12 14.47
N CYS A 88 4.58 -1.79 14.51
CA CYS A 88 4.01 -0.84 13.55
C CYS A 88 4.51 0.59 13.81
N THR A 89 4.48 1.42 12.77
CA THR A 89 4.86 2.84 12.83
C THR A 89 4.14 3.63 13.92
N SER A 90 2.86 3.34 14.18
CA SER A 90 2.12 3.99 15.28
C SER A 90 2.70 3.65 16.65
N CYS A 91 3.08 2.40 16.87
CA CYS A 91 3.70 1.97 18.12
C CYS A 91 5.11 2.54 18.29
N GLN A 92 5.86 2.68 17.18
CA GLN A 92 7.16 3.35 17.16
C GLN A 92 7.03 4.83 17.55
N ILE A 93 6.08 5.56 16.95
CA ILE A 93 5.83 6.97 17.27
C ILE A 93 5.49 7.14 18.75
N ASN A 94 4.63 6.27 19.29
CA ASN A 94 4.20 6.35 20.69
C ASN A 94 5.29 5.94 21.69
N SER A 95 6.32 5.21 21.27
CA SER A 95 7.46 4.86 22.13
C SER A 95 8.59 5.88 22.07
N GLU A 96 8.56 6.82 21.12
CA GLU A 96 9.61 7.81 20.94
C GLU A 96 9.41 8.98 21.92
N THR A 97 10.50 9.39 22.57
CA THR A 97 10.48 10.46 23.58
C THR A 97 10.91 11.81 22.99
N ASP A 98 11.75 11.79 21.97
CA ASP A 98 12.21 12.98 21.28
C ASP A 98 11.06 13.60 20.44
N LYS A 99 10.64 14.80 20.83
CA LYS A 99 9.55 15.55 20.17
C LYS A 99 9.85 15.83 18.70
N ASP A 100 11.10 16.06 18.32
CA ASP A 100 11.45 16.38 16.94
C ASP A 100 11.47 15.13 16.07
N ILE A 101 11.90 13.99 16.60
CA ILE A 101 11.77 12.69 15.93
C ILE A 101 10.28 12.34 15.76
N VAL A 102 9.46 12.49 16.80
CA VAL A 102 8.01 12.26 16.73
C VAL A 102 7.37 13.12 15.63
N LYS A 103 7.65 14.43 15.59
CA LYS A 103 7.13 15.32 14.54
C LYS A 103 7.50 14.84 13.14
N ARG A 104 8.75 14.42 12.93
CA ARG A 104 9.22 13.90 11.63
C ARG A 104 8.49 12.62 11.24
N LEU A 105 8.35 11.68 12.17
CA LEU A 105 7.65 10.40 11.93
C LEU A 105 6.16 10.60 11.62
N VAL A 106 5.49 11.49 12.36
CA VAL A 106 4.08 11.84 12.10
C VAL A 106 3.92 12.50 10.72
N LYS A 107 4.80 13.46 10.37
CA LYS A 107 4.78 14.10 9.05
C LYS A 107 4.99 13.08 7.94
N ARG A 108 5.94 12.15 8.10
CA ARG A 108 6.19 11.07 7.15
C ARG A 108 4.97 10.17 6.97
N GLN A 109 4.32 9.75 8.06
CA GLN A 109 3.11 8.94 7.99
C GLN A 109 1.96 9.66 7.25
N ARG A 110 1.81 10.98 7.46
CA ARG A 110 0.82 11.80 6.73
C ARG A 110 1.11 11.81 5.24
N LEU A 111 2.37 12.00 4.84
CA LEU A 111 2.79 11.99 3.43
C LEU A 111 2.55 10.62 2.79
N GLU A 112 2.85 9.52 3.47
CA GLU A 112 2.59 8.16 2.96
C GLU A 112 1.09 7.92 2.69
N ARG A 113 0.21 8.39 3.59
CA ARG A 113 -1.25 8.31 3.39
C ARG A 113 -1.69 9.14 2.18
N GLN A 114 -1.14 10.34 2.01
CA GLN A 114 -1.42 11.19 0.85
C GLN A 114 -0.94 10.55 -0.45
N ILE A 115 0.27 10.00 -0.48
CA ILE A 115 0.80 9.27 -1.64
C ILE A 115 -0.10 8.09 -2.00
N LYS A 116 -0.56 7.32 -1.00
CA LYS A 116 -1.49 6.20 -1.21
C LYS A 116 -2.83 6.68 -1.79
N ALA A 117 -3.39 7.78 -1.26
CA ALA A 117 -4.62 8.37 -1.78
C ALA A 117 -4.47 8.86 -3.22
N LEU A 118 -3.38 9.57 -3.54
CA LEU A 118 -3.07 10.05 -4.88
C LEU A 118 -2.88 8.89 -5.87
N ARG A 119 -2.19 7.81 -5.47
CA ARG A 119 -2.06 6.60 -6.30
C ARG A 119 -3.40 5.94 -6.59
N ASN A 120 -4.30 5.91 -5.62
CA ASN A 120 -5.66 5.38 -5.82
C ASN A 120 -6.49 6.26 -6.77
N GLN A 121 -6.36 7.58 -6.64
CA GLN A 121 -6.98 8.53 -7.57
C GLN A 121 -6.43 8.37 -8.99
N LEU A 122 -5.10 8.27 -9.15
CA LEU A 122 -4.45 8.01 -10.43
C LEU A 122 -4.96 6.72 -11.07
N LYS A 123 -4.99 5.61 -10.31
CA LYS A 123 -5.50 4.33 -10.79
C LYS A 123 -6.96 4.43 -11.25
N THR A 124 -7.78 5.20 -10.52
CA THR A 124 -9.19 5.42 -10.87
C THR A 124 -9.32 6.23 -12.16
N LEU A 125 -8.52 7.29 -12.31
CA LEU A 125 -8.50 8.13 -13.50
C LEU A 125 -7.99 7.37 -14.72
N LEU A 126 -6.97 6.53 -14.57
CA LEU A 126 -6.42 5.71 -15.65
C LEU A 126 -7.47 4.74 -16.21
N VAL A 127 -8.22 4.06 -15.33
CA VAL A 127 -9.33 3.19 -15.78
C VAL A 127 -10.40 3.98 -16.53
N LYS A 128 -10.73 5.20 -16.08
CA LYS A 128 -11.69 6.05 -16.80
C LYS A 128 -11.14 6.48 -18.16
N TYR A 129 -9.86 6.84 -18.21
CA TYR A 129 -9.20 7.24 -19.45
C TYR A 129 -9.23 6.10 -20.47
N GLU A 130 -8.87 4.88 -20.08
CA GLU A 130 -8.94 3.70 -20.95
C GLU A 130 -10.37 3.43 -21.45
N GLU A 131 -11.38 3.60 -20.59
CA GLU A 131 -12.80 3.47 -20.97
C GLU A 131 -13.20 4.51 -22.04
N TYR A 132 -12.77 5.78 -21.91
CA TYR A 132 -13.06 6.83 -22.89
C TYR A 132 -12.24 6.71 -24.17
N ASP A 133 -10.96 6.36 -24.08
CA ASP A 133 -10.09 6.15 -25.23
C ASP A 133 -10.63 5.01 -26.11
N PHE A 134 -11.13 3.95 -25.48
CA PHE A 134 -11.79 2.85 -26.18
C PHE A 134 -12.99 3.32 -27.01
N ILE A 135 -13.90 4.11 -26.41
CA ILE A 135 -15.06 4.66 -27.12
C ILE A 135 -14.60 5.54 -28.29
N ASN A 136 -13.62 6.42 -28.07
CA ASN A 136 -13.08 7.25 -29.14
C ASN A 136 -12.48 6.44 -30.29
N ASN A 137 -11.82 5.32 -29.98
CA ASN A 137 -11.27 4.43 -31.01
C ASN A 137 -12.37 3.71 -31.81
N VAL A 138 -13.48 3.33 -31.16
CA VAL A 138 -14.66 2.78 -31.86
C VAL A 138 -15.30 3.83 -32.77
N GLN A 139 -15.46 5.07 -32.28
CA GLN A 139 -15.99 6.16 -33.09
C GLN A 139 -15.11 6.45 -34.31
N ARG A 140 -13.78 6.48 -34.14
CA ARG A 140 -12.85 6.62 -35.26
C ARG A 140 -12.98 5.49 -36.29
N ALA A 141 -13.15 4.25 -35.82
CA ALA A 141 -13.36 3.11 -36.72
C ALA A 141 -14.68 3.24 -37.50
N LEU A 142 -15.76 3.69 -36.83
CA LEU A 142 -17.04 3.98 -37.48
C LEU A 142 -16.89 5.08 -38.54
N ASP A 143 -16.16 6.15 -38.23
CA ASP A 143 -15.94 7.27 -39.16
C ASP A 143 -15.17 6.81 -40.41
N LEU A 144 -14.13 5.98 -40.25
CA LEU A 144 -13.38 5.39 -41.37
C LEU A 144 -14.26 4.49 -42.24
N ILE A 145 -15.05 3.61 -41.61
CA ILE A 145 -15.96 2.71 -42.34
C ILE A 145 -17.06 3.50 -43.06
N ALA A 146 -17.54 4.60 -42.47
CA ALA A 146 -18.51 5.49 -43.12
C ALA A 146 -17.91 6.21 -44.34
N GLN A 147 -16.63 6.58 -44.30
CA GLN A 147 -15.92 7.14 -45.47
C GLN A 147 -15.81 6.11 -46.58
N GLU A 148 -15.41 4.88 -46.28
CA GLU A 148 -15.36 3.78 -47.25
C GLU A 148 -16.75 3.48 -47.83
N HIS A 149 -17.78 3.43 -46.98
CA HIS A 149 -19.17 3.24 -47.43
C HIS A 149 -19.60 4.32 -48.43
N LYS A 150 -19.30 5.59 -48.12
CA LYS A 150 -19.59 6.71 -49.01
C LYS A 150 -18.84 6.58 -50.35
N PHE A 151 -17.56 6.22 -50.30
CA PHE A 151 -16.75 5.99 -51.50
C PHE A 151 -17.34 4.91 -52.40
N PHE A 152 -17.71 3.75 -51.84
CA PHE A 152 -18.32 2.67 -52.62
C PHE A 152 -19.69 3.05 -53.19
N MET A 153 -20.51 3.81 -52.46
CA MET A 153 -21.79 4.33 -52.98
C MET A 153 -21.58 5.27 -54.17
N GLU A 154 -20.60 6.17 -54.10
CA GLU A 154 -20.25 7.08 -55.20
C GLU A 154 -19.71 6.30 -56.40
N TYR A 155 -18.83 5.32 -56.17
CA TYR A 155 -18.28 4.47 -57.22
C TYR A 155 -19.35 3.61 -57.91
N GLN A 156 -20.28 3.03 -57.13
CA GLN A 156 -21.42 2.30 -57.68
C GLN A 156 -22.29 3.18 -58.57
N SER A 157 -22.58 4.43 -58.15
CA SER A 157 -23.35 5.38 -58.94
C SER A 157 -22.69 5.67 -60.30
N GLN A 158 -21.35 5.70 -60.36
CA GLN A 158 -20.61 5.86 -61.61
C GLN A 158 -20.67 4.61 -62.48
N LEU A 159 -20.60 3.41 -61.90
CA LEU A 159 -20.72 2.17 -62.67
C LEU A 159 -22.13 1.94 -63.22
N CYS A 160 -23.16 2.37 -62.48
CA CYS A 160 -24.55 2.36 -62.93
C CYS A 160 -24.73 3.18 -64.22
N SER A 161 -24.05 4.33 -64.36
CA SER A 161 -24.13 5.14 -65.58
C SER A 161 -23.39 4.50 -66.77
N LEU A 162 -22.43 3.60 -66.50
CA LEU A 162 -21.68 2.84 -67.50
C LEU A 162 -22.33 1.49 -67.87
N GLY A 163 -23.35 1.05 -67.15
CA GLY A 163 -24.11 -0.18 -67.44
C GLY A 163 -23.41 -1.49 -67.11
N ILE A 164 -22.38 -1.48 -66.26
CA ILE A 164 -21.56 -2.68 -65.93
C ILE A 164 -22.20 -3.48 -64.79
N LYS A 165 -23.19 -4.34 -65.13
CA LYS A 165 -24.01 -5.06 -64.14
C LYS A 165 -23.24 -5.95 -63.15
N GLY A 166 -22.22 -6.69 -63.61
CA GLY A 166 -21.48 -7.63 -62.75
C GLY A 166 -20.60 -6.96 -61.68
N GLU A 167 -20.08 -5.76 -61.95
CA GLU A 167 -19.32 -4.97 -60.97
C GLU A 167 -20.25 -4.31 -59.95
N ILE A 168 -21.44 -3.88 -60.38
CA ILE A 168 -22.47 -3.28 -59.51
C ILE A 168 -22.93 -4.27 -58.43
N GLU A 169 -23.16 -5.53 -58.79
CA GLU A 169 -23.57 -6.59 -57.85
C GLU A 169 -22.48 -6.85 -56.78
N ARG A 170 -21.21 -6.89 -57.18
CA ARG A 170 -20.09 -7.06 -56.25
C ARG A 170 -19.96 -5.89 -55.27
N ILE A 171 -20.15 -4.67 -55.75
CA ILE A 171 -20.10 -3.48 -54.90
C ILE A 171 -21.30 -3.42 -53.95
N ASP A 172 -22.47 -3.87 -54.38
CA ASP A 172 -23.65 -4.03 -53.50
C ASP A 172 -23.36 -4.99 -52.33
N GLU A 173 -22.69 -6.11 -52.59
CA GLU A 173 -22.26 -7.02 -51.53
C GLU A 173 -21.29 -6.35 -50.55
N MET A 174 -20.32 -5.59 -51.06
CA MET A 174 -19.37 -4.83 -50.23
C MET A 174 -20.06 -3.76 -49.38
N ILE A 175 -20.97 -2.98 -49.98
CA ILE A 175 -21.77 -1.96 -49.27
C ILE A 175 -22.61 -2.62 -48.17
N ASN A 176 -23.24 -3.74 -48.45
CA ASN A 176 -24.03 -4.48 -47.47
C ASN A 176 -23.17 -5.06 -46.34
N MET A 177 -21.94 -5.50 -46.64
CA MET A 177 -20.98 -5.91 -45.63
C MET A 177 -20.58 -4.74 -44.73
N LEU A 178 -20.25 -3.57 -45.30
CA LEU A 178 -19.92 -2.36 -44.54
C LEU A 178 -21.07 -1.93 -43.62
N ARG A 179 -22.31 -1.94 -44.12
CA ARG A 179 -23.50 -1.66 -43.31
C ARG A 179 -23.65 -2.60 -42.11
N LYS A 180 -23.40 -3.91 -42.30
CA LYS A 180 -23.43 -4.89 -41.20
C LYS A 180 -22.35 -4.62 -40.17
N VAL A 181 -21.13 -4.29 -40.60
CA VAL A 181 -20.02 -3.94 -39.70
C VAL A 181 -20.32 -2.66 -38.92
N MET A 182 -20.85 -1.61 -39.58
CA MET A 182 -21.27 -0.37 -38.91
C MET A 182 -22.35 -0.63 -37.86
N ALA A 183 -23.37 -1.43 -38.18
CA ALA A 183 -24.42 -1.79 -37.24
C ALA A 183 -23.86 -2.55 -36.03
N PHE A 184 -23.00 -3.54 -36.28
CA PHE A 184 -22.32 -4.29 -35.23
C PHE A 184 -21.49 -3.39 -34.30
N LEU A 185 -20.68 -2.49 -34.87
CA LEU A 185 -19.86 -1.56 -34.09
C LEU A 185 -20.70 -0.60 -33.24
N LYS A 186 -21.83 -0.12 -33.78
CA LYS A 186 -22.76 0.75 -33.06
C LYS A 186 -23.48 0.02 -31.93
N ASP A 187 -23.91 -1.21 -32.15
CA ASP A 187 -24.49 -2.05 -31.10
C ASP A 187 -23.47 -2.34 -29.99
N PHE A 188 -22.22 -2.59 -30.38
CA PHE A 188 -21.12 -2.82 -29.46
C PHE A 188 -20.78 -1.56 -28.63
N GLU A 189 -20.71 -0.39 -29.26
CA GLU A 189 -20.55 0.90 -28.59
C GLU A 189 -21.65 1.12 -27.56
N ASN A 190 -22.92 0.97 -27.96
CA ASN A 190 -24.08 1.12 -27.08
C ASN A 190 -24.02 0.17 -25.88
N TYR A 191 -23.67 -1.10 -26.11
CA TYR A 191 -23.50 -2.09 -25.04
C TYR A 191 -22.39 -1.65 -24.06
N TYR A 192 -21.26 -1.18 -24.58
CA TYR A 192 -20.13 -0.77 -23.76
C TYR A 192 -20.44 0.49 -22.95
N GLU A 193 -21.11 1.48 -23.54
CA GLU A 193 -21.60 2.66 -22.82
C GLU A 193 -22.56 2.30 -21.70
N GLN A 194 -23.52 1.40 -21.95
CA GLN A 194 -24.45 0.93 -20.93
C GLN A 194 -23.71 0.22 -19.80
N LYS A 195 -22.73 -0.62 -20.11
CA LYS A 195 -21.89 -1.30 -19.12
C LYS A 195 -21.13 -0.31 -18.24
N ILE A 196 -20.56 0.76 -18.82
CA ILE A 196 -19.91 1.85 -18.05
C ILE A 196 -20.95 2.54 -17.15
N ARG A 197 -22.12 2.92 -17.68
CA ARG A 197 -23.18 3.59 -16.90
C ARG A 197 -23.64 2.74 -15.71
N VAL A 198 -23.82 1.44 -15.89
CA VAL A 198 -24.19 0.52 -14.80
C VAL A 198 -23.10 0.43 -13.75
N LYS A 199 -21.83 0.32 -14.17
CA LYS A 199 -20.66 0.28 -13.26
C LYS A 199 -20.53 1.56 -12.44
N VAL A 200 -20.82 2.72 -13.03
CA VAL A 200 -20.86 4.03 -12.33
C VAL A 200 -22.00 4.08 -11.32
N ARG A 201 -23.22 3.67 -11.71
CA ARG A 201 -24.39 3.64 -10.81
C ARG A 201 -24.22 2.67 -9.64
N GLY A 202 -23.63 1.50 -9.87
CA GLY A 202 -23.36 0.51 -8.81
C GLY A 202 -22.33 1.00 -7.78
N ARG A 203 -21.33 1.79 -8.21
CA ARG A 203 -20.35 2.40 -7.30
C ARG A 203 -20.95 3.53 -6.45
N LEU A 204 -21.89 4.31 -7.00
CA LEU A 204 -22.59 5.35 -6.25
C LEU A 204 -23.50 4.75 -5.17
N LYS A 205 -24.20 3.65 -5.44
CA LYS A 205 -25.06 2.99 -4.43
C LYS A 205 -24.31 2.38 -3.24
N ASN A 206 -23.04 2.02 -3.41
CA ASN A 206 -22.20 1.45 -2.34
C ASN A 206 -21.36 2.51 -1.59
N ALA A 207 -21.51 3.79 -1.94
CA ALA A 207 -20.80 4.92 -1.34
C ALA A 207 -21.69 5.76 -0.40
N PHE A 208 -22.97 5.38 -0.23
CA PHE A 208 -23.94 5.99 0.68
C PHE A 208 -24.48 4.94 1.65
#